data_AF-A0A956D0E3-F1
#
_entry.id   AF-A0A956D0E3-F1
#
_cell.length_a   1.000
_cell.length_b   1.000
_cell.length_c   1.000
_cell.angle_alpha   90.00
_cell.angle_beta   90.00
_cell.angle_gamma   90.00
#
_symmetry.space_group_name_H-M   'P 1'
#
loop_
_entity.id
_entity.type
_entity.pdbx_description
1 polymer ?
#
loop_
_entity_poly.entity_id
_entity_poly.type
_entity_poly.pdbx_seq_one_letter_code
_entity_poly.pdbx_strand_id
1 'polypeptide(L)'
;MTPIRTIRRRLPVEIAVWLERYGDDLPRAWRECPHADWLVHLALHAGVGRTTVVHAVGELVSAAIAARRVPDMRVNRALVVSLRWLGGRAGGTEAWAAGFSASDAAKTLADDRDAATASAAGYLAFACDEEADDGFYAHRAYAAAAAAQAAIALEAPTLAADVIRSYVPISAVLQRISEWPEPLPGHGFPDPIESTPNPFVR
;
A
#
# COMPACT_ATOMS: atom_id res chain seq x y z
N MET A 1 -0.90 0.50 -25.87
CA MET A 1 0.04 1.01 -24.83
C MET A 1 0.22 -0.09 -23.78
N THR A 2 1.42 -0.34 -23.24
CA THR A 2 1.64 -1.51 -22.36
C THR A 2 1.36 -1.20 -20.88
N PRO A 3 0.72 -2.11 -20.12
CA PRO A 3 0.29 -1.86 -18.74
C PRO A 3 1.39 -1.32 -17.81
N ILE A 4 2.62 -1.83 -17.94
CA ILE A 4 3.76 -1.40 -17.12
C ILE A 4 4.15 0.05 -17.42
N ARG A 5 4.24 0.43 -18.70
CA ARG A 5 4.60 1.81 -19.08
C ARG A 5 3.61 2.83 -18.53
N THR A 6 2.35 2.47 -18.45
CA THR A 6 1.29 3.37 -18.00
C THR A 6 1.32 3.59 -16.49
N ILE A 7 1.50 2.54 -15.69
CA ILE A 7 1.53 2.67 -14.22
C ILE A 7 2.87 3.21 -13.69
N ARG A 8 3.99 2.96 -14.39
CA ARG A 8 5.35 3.33 -13.95
C ARG A 8 5.49 4.78 -13.52
N ARG A 9 4.89 5.72 -14.26
CA ARG A 9 5.03 7.17 -14.00
C ARG A 9 4.38 7.63 -12.69
N ARG A 10 3.59 6.76 -12.05
CA ARG A 10 2.86 7.06 -10.81
C ARG A 10 3.45 6.34 -9.59
N LEU A 11 4.37 5.39 -9.80
CA LEU A 11 4.93 4.56 -8.74
C LEU A 11 6.15 5.22 -8.09
N PRO A 12 6.46 4.84 -6.82
CA PRO A 12 7.79 5.05 -6.24
C PRO A 12 8.90 4.54 -7.16
N VAL A 13 10.05 5.24 -7.15
CA VAL A 13 11.13 5.03 -8.13
C VAL A 13 11.70 3.61 -8.07
N GLU A 14 11.83 3.05 -6.87
CA GLU A 14 12.35 1.71 -6.64
C GLU A 14 11.44 0.62 -7.24
N ILE A 15 10.12 0.78 -7.13
CA ILE A 15 9.14 -0.15 -7.69
C ILE A 15 9.16 -0.04 -9.22
N ALA A 16 9.22 1.19 -9.74
CA ALA A 16 9.32 1.47 -11.17
C ALA A 16 10.57 0.82 -11.79
N VAL A 17 11.74 1.00 -11.17
CA VAL A 17 13.01 0.41 -11.63
C VAL A 17 12.99 -1.12 -11.54
N TRP A 18 12.41 -1.67 -10.48
CA TRP A 18 12.30 -3.13 -10.35
C TRP A 18 11.38 -3.72 -11.44
N LEU A 19 10.25 -3.07 -11.74
CA LEU A 19 9.30 -3.52 -12.77
C LEU A 19 9.93 -3.59 -14.17
N GLU A 20 10.91 -2.74 -14.48
CA GLU A 20 11.56 -2.73 -15.80
C GLU A 20 12.21 -4.07 -16.18
N ARG A 21 12.62 -4.85 -15.18
CA ARG A 21 13.20 -6.19 -15.36
C ARG A 21 12.23 -7.19 -15.99
N TYR A 22 10.93 -6.90 -15.94
CA TYR A 22 9.85 -7.76 -16.43
C TYR A 22 9.31 -7.30 -17.79
N GLY A 23 9.83 -6.22 -18.36
CA GLY A 23 9.37 -5.67 -19.64
C GLY A 23 7.90 -5.26 -19.58
N ASP A 24 7.04 -5.97 -20.32
CA ASP A 24 5.59 -5.74 -20.35
C ASP A 24 4.78 -6.82 -19.59
N ASP A 25 5.44 -7.79 -18.95
CA ASP A 25 4.81 -8.91 -18.24
C ASP A 25 4.47 -8.56 -16.78
N LEU A 26 3.49 -7.67 -16.61
CA LEU A 26 2.95 -7.33 -15.29
C LEU A 26 2.43 -8.55 -14.52
N PRO A 27 1.76 -9.55 -15.14
CA PRO A 27 1.34 -10.75 -14.43
C PRO A 27 2.48 -11.53 -13.76
N ARG A 28 3.61 -11.67 -14.46
CA ARG A 28 4.80 -12.32 -13.91
C ARG A 28 5.44 -11.47 -12.81
N ALA A 29 5.58 -10.16 -13.03
CA ALA A 29 6.09 -9.26 -11.99
C ALA A 29 5.26 -9.36 -10.70
N TRP A 30 3.92 -9.28 -10.82
CA TRP A 30 3.01 -9.43 -9.70
C TRP A 30 3.21 -10.76 -8.94
N ARG A 31 3.35 -11.87 -9.67
CA ARG A 31 3.54 -13.20 -9.07
C ARG A 31 4.90 -13.37 -8.37
N GLU A 32 5.94 -12.73 -8.89
CA GLU A 32 7.31 -12.88 -8.38
C GLU A 32 7.69 -11.82 -7.34
N CYS A 33 6.90 -10.74 -7.17
CA CYS A 33 7.20 -9.66 -6.24
C CYS A 33 7.29 -10.13 -4.77
N PRO A 34 8.44 -10.06 -4.09
CA PRO A 34 8.53 -10.52 -2.70
C PRO A 34 8.02 -9.47 -1.69
N HIS A 35 7.64 -8.27 -2.15
CA HIS A 35 7.32 -7.12 -1.31
C HIS A 35 5.82 -6.85 -1.27
N ALA A 36 5.19 -7.07 -0.11
CA ALA A 36 3.76 -6.86 0.08
C ALA A 36 3.33 -5.40 -0.13
N ASP A 37 4.14 -4.45 0.37
CA ASP A 37 3.95 -3.02 0.19
C ASP A 37 4.03 -2.61 -1.29
N TRP A 38 4.91 -3.22 -2.08
CA TRP A 38 4.99 -2.94 -3.51
C TRP A 38 3.76 -3.42 -4.26
N LEU A 39 3.22 -4.61 -3.91
CA LEU A 39 1.95 -5.10 -4.45
C LEU A 39 0.80 -4.16 -4.10
N VAL A 40 0.78 -3.61 -2.88
CA VAL A 40 -0.21 -2.61 -2.48
C VAL A 40 -0.06 -1.31 -3.27
N HIS A 41 1.16 -0.79 -3.46
CA HIS A 41 1.39 0.37 -4.32
C HIS A 41 0.87 0.13 -5.74
N LEU A 42 1.17 -1.02 -6.33
CA LEU A 42 0.68 -1.38 -7.67
C LEU A 42 -0.84 -1.41 -7.71
N ALA A 43 -1.51 -1.99 -6.71
CA ALA A 43 -2.96 -2.03 -6.64
C ALA A 43 -3.57 -0.63 -6.50
N LEU A 44 -3.03 0.21 -5.61
CA LEU A 44 -3.48 1.59 -5.41
C LEU A 44 -3.32 2.43 -6.66
N HIS A 45 -2.15 2.39 -7.28
CA HIS A 45 -1.88 3.18 -8.48
C HIS A 45 -2.59 2.65 -9.71
N ALA A 46 -2.95 1.35 -9.76
CA ALA A 46 -3.85 0.78 -10.74
C ALA A 46 -5.31 1.26 -10.56
N GLY A 47 -5.66 1.74 -9.37
CA GLY A 47 -7.02 2.17 -9.02
C GLY A 47 -7.90 1.03 -8.53
N VAL A 48 -7.32 -0.01 -7.94
CA VAL A 48 -8.08 -1.05 -7.21
C VAL A 48 -8.82 -0.40 -6.04
N GLY A 49 -10.06 -0.82 -5.80
CA GLY A 49 -10.93 -0.23 -4.78
C GLY A 49 -10.31 -0.22 -3.39
N ARG A 50 -10.45 0.91 -2.70
CA ARG A 50 -9.90 1.18 -1.37
C ARG A 50 -10.25 0.09 -0.35
N THR A 51 -11.52 -0.31 -0.31
CA THR A 51 -12.01 -1.36 0.59
C THR A 51 -11.33 -2.70 0.35
N THR A 52 -11.09 -3.08 -0.90
CA THR A 52 -10.35 -4.31 -1.25
C THR A 52 -8.91 -4.27 -0.75
N VAL A 53 -8.22 -3.14 -0.94
CA VAL A 53 -6.83 -2.98 -0.49
C VAL A 53 -6.75 -2.96 1.03
N VAL A 54 -7.61 -2.19 1.71
CA VAL A 54 -7.67 -2.13 3.18
C VAL A 54 -7.99 -3.50 3.77
N HIS A 55 -8.89 -4.27 3.16
CA HIS A 55 -9.19 -5.63 3.59
C HIS A 55 -7.97 -6.55 3.48
N ALA A 56 -7.29 -6.56 2.32
CA ALA A 56 -6.09 -7.37 2.11
C ALA A 56 -4.97 -7.05 3.13
N VAL A 57 -4.74 -5.77 3.39
CA VAL A 57 -3.75 -5.32 4.38
C VAL A 57 -4.22 -5.59 5.81
N GLY A 58 -5.52 -5.51 6.08
CA GLY A 58 -6.11 -5.84 7.38
C GLY A 58 -5.86 -7.29 7.78
N GLU A 59 -5.96 -8.22 6.83
CA GLU A 59 -5.65 -9.64 7.03
C GLU A 59 -4.17 -9.86 7.39
N LEU A 60 -3.28 -9.17 6.68
CA LEU A 60 -1.85 -9.19 6.97
C LEU A 60 -1.52 -8.61 8.36
N VAL A 61 -2.12 -7.48 8.71
CA VAL A 61 -1.96 -6.84 10.03
C VAL A 61 -2.54 -7.72 11.14
N SER A 62 -3.68 -8.36 10.91
CA SER A 62 -4.27 -9.32 11.85
C SER A 62 -3.33 -10.50 12.11
N ALA A 63 -2.68 -11.04 11.08
CA ALA A 63 -1.67 -12.07 11.23
C ALA A 63 -0.46 -11.60 12.08
N ALA A 64 0.03 -10.37 11.84
CA ALA A 64 1.11 -9.78 12.64
C ALA A 64 0.72 -9.63 14.12
N ILE A 65 -0.47 -9.11 14.41
CA ILE A 65 -0.99 -8.96 15.77
C ILE A 65 -1.11 -10.34 16.46
N ALA A 66 -1.63 -11.35 15.76
CA ALA A 66 -1.78 -12.70 16.32
C ALA A 66 -0.42 -13.36 16.60
N ALA A 67 0.57 -13.17 15.73
CA ALA A 67 1.91 -13.72 15.88
C ALA A 67 2.68 -13.06 17.04
N ARG A 68 2.55 -11.74 17.19
CA ARG A 68 3.29 -10.97 18.20
C ARG A 68 2.61 -10.89 19.57
N ARG A 69 1.28 -11.02 19.62
CA ARG A 69 0.48 -10.88 20.86
C ARG A 69 0.79 -9.59 21.62
N VAL A 70 0.84 -8.47 20.89
CA VAL A 70 1.19 -7.16 21.45
C VAL A 70 0.25 -6.82 22.61
N PRO A 71 0.75 -6.54 23.83
CA PRO A 71 -0.08 -6.34 25.02
C PRO A 71 -0.85 -5.02 25.01
N ASP A 72 -0.42 -4.03 24.23
CA ASP A 72 -1.08 -2.73 24.15
C ASP A 72 -2.41 -2.82 23.38
N MET A 73 -3.51 -2.60 24.10
CA MET A 73 -4.87 -2.69 23.56
C MET A 73 -5.15 -1.65 22.46
N ARG A 74 -4.38 -0.56 22.35
CA ARG A 74 -4.53 0.45 21.28
C ARG A 74 -4.27 -0.17 19.90
N VAL A 75 -3.36 -1.14 19.82
CA VAL A 75 -3.04 -1.87 18.58
C VAL A 75 -4.25 -2.68 18.09
N ASN A 76 -4.84 -3.49 18.99
CA ASN A 76 -6.06 -4.25 18.69
C ASN A 76 -7.24 -3.33 18.35
N ARG A 77 -7.38 -2.20 19.06
CA ARG A 77 -8.44 -1.23 18.80
C ARG A 77 -8.35 -0.66 17.38
N ALA A 78 -7.15 -0.31 16.91
CA ALA A 78 -6.95 0.18 15.55
C ALA A 78 -7.42 -0.84 14.51
N LEU A 79 -7.04 -2.12 14.65
CA LEU A 79 -7.53 -3.19 13.77
C LEU A 79 -9.07 -3.31 13.80
N VAL A 80 -9.68 -3.35 15.00
CA VAL A 80 -11.13 -3.49 15.14
C VAL A 80 -11.88 -2.32 14.49
N VAL A 81 -11.39 -1.09 14.65
CA VAL A 81 -11.99 0.09 14.01
C VAL A 81 -11.87 0.01 12.49
N SER A 82 -10.72 -0.41 11.96
CA SER A 82 -10.56 -0.63 10.51
C SER A 82 -11.52 -1.71 9.96
N LEU A 83 -11.71 -2.81 10.67
CA LEU A 83 -12.67 -3.85 10.28
C LEU A 83 -14.13 -3.34 10.38
N ARG A 84 -14.44 -2.48 11.35
CA ARG A 84 -15.74 -1.81 11.42
C ARG A 84 -15.94 -0.84 10.27
N TRP A 85 -14.90 -0.11 9.87
CA TRP A 85 -14.93 0.78 8.70
C TRP A 85 -15.23 0.00 7.41
N LEU A 86 -14.57 -1.14 7.19
CA LEU A 86 -14.87 -2.03 6.06
C LEU A 86 -16.33 -2.49 6.04
N GLY A 87 -16.94 -2.68 7.22
CA GLY A 87 -18.36 -3.02 7.35
C GLY A 87 -19.32 -1.83 7.37
N GLY A 88 -18.86 -0.60 7.11
CA GLY A 88 -19.69 0.62 7.15
C GLY A 88 -20.18 1.02 8.55
N ARG A 89 -19.50 0.56 9.61
CA ARG A 89 -19.89 0.76 11.03
C ARG A 89 -18.97 1.71 11.80
N ALA A 90 -17.98 2.30 11.14
CA ALA A 90 -17.09 3.33 11.67
C ALA A 90 -16.73 4.28 10.51
N GLY A 91 -16.62 5.58 10.80
CA GLY A 91 -16.23 6.60 9.82
C GLY A 91 -14.72 6.87 9.81
N GLY A 92 -14.25 7.63 8.83
CA GLY A 92 -12.81 7.92 8.66
C GLY A 92 -12.17 8.62 9.86
N THR A 93 -12.88 9.54 10.52
CA THR A 93 -12.38 10.24 11.72
C THR A 93 -12.12 9.29 12.90
N GLU A 94 -12.99 8.29 13.11
CA GLU A 94 -12.82 7.28 14.17
C GLU A 94 -11.56 6.44 13.90
N ALA A 95 -11.36 6.05 12.63
CA ALA A 95 -10.19 5.28 12.23
C ALA A 95 -8.89 6.09 12.39
N TRP A 96 -8.88 7.37 12.00
CA TRP A 96 -7.72 8.24 12.22
C TRP A 96 -7.35 8.41 13.69
N ALA A 97 -8.34 8.59 14.57
CA ALA A 97 -8.08 8.69 16.01
C ALA A 97 -7.47 7.38 16.57
N ALA A 98 -7.96 6.23 16.11
CA ALA A 98 -7.37 4.93 16.46
C ALA A 98 -5.96 4.77 15.89
N GLY A 99 -5.72 5.27 14.68
CA GLY A 99 -4.41 5.30 14.01
C GLY A 99 -3.37 6.06 14.83
N PHE A 100 -3.69 7.28 15.25
CA PHE A 100 -2.79 8.07 16.11
C PHE A 100 -2.51 7.37 17.44
N SER A 101 -3.52 6.74 18.04
CA SER A 101 -3.37 6.02 19.31
C SER A 101 -2.42 4.81 19.17
N ALA A 102 -2.52 4.05 18.08
CA ALA A 102 -1.63 2.91 17.82
C ALA A 102 -0.21 3.36 17.43
N SER A 103 -0.06 4.43 16.66
CA SER A 103 1.25 5.01 16.35
C SER A 103 1.95 5.60 17.58
N ASP A 104 1.20 6.12 18.55
CA ASP A 104 1.77 6.52 19.83
C ASP A 104 2.24 5.30 20.64
N ALA A 105 1.47 4.21 20.65
CA ALA A 105 1.88 2.94 21.25
C ALA A 105 3.21 2.44 20.67
N ALA A 106 3.36 2.48 19.34
CA ALA A 106 4.58 2.07 18.66
C ALA A 106 5.84 2.76 19.19
N LYS A 107 5.76 4.05 19.55
CA LYS A 107 6.90 4.83 20.09
C LYS A 107 7.30 4.43 21.51
N THR A 108 6.39 3.76 22.23
CA THR A 108 6.59 3.38 23.64
C THR A 108 7.00 1.92 23.81
N LEU A 109 6.86 1.10 22.76
CA LEU A 109 7.24 -0.31 22.77
C LEU A 109 8.75 -0.45 22.60
N ALA A 110 9.36 -1.29 23.42
CA ALA A 110 10.81 -1.51 23.41
C ALA A 110 11.25 -2.57 22.39
N ASP A 111 10.37 -3.50 22.02
CA ASP A 111 10.63 -4.51 20.99
C ASP A 111 10.27 -3.94 19.61
N ASP A 112 11.24 -3.93 18.69
CA ASP A 112 11.08 -3.33 17.36
C ASP A 112 9.96 -4.00 16.54
N ARG A 113 9.69 -5.30 16.75
CA ARG A 113 8.66 -6.04 15.99
C ARG A 113 7.27 -5.75 16.54
N ASP A 114 7.16 -5.57 17.84
CA ASP A 114 5.92 -5.12 18.48
C ASP A 114 5.64 -3.66 18.09
N ALA A 115 6.67 -2.80 18.03
CA ALA A 115 6.57 -1.44 17.52
C ALA A 115 6.17 -1.41 16.03
N ALA A 116 6.72 -2.30 15.20
CA ALA A 116 6.32 -2.47 13.81
C ALA A 116 4.85 -2.93 13.70
N THR A 117 4.41 -3.87 14.54
CA THR A 117 3.00 -4.32 14.57
C THR A 117 2.05 -3.17 14.95
N ALA A 118 2.40 -2.38 15.95
CA ALA A 118 1.64 -1.20 16.36
C ALA A 118 1.60 -0.14 15.25
N SER A 119 2.73 0.09 14.56
CA SER A 119 2.81 0.98 13.41
C SER A 119 1.94 0.48 12.25
N ALA A 120 1.96 -0.82 11.97
CA ALA A 120 1.15 -1.44 10.93
C ALA A 120 -0.35 -1.25 11.18
N ALA A 121 -0.79 -1.48 12.43
CA ALA A 121 -2.17 -1.24 12.84
C ALA A 121 -2.55 0.25 12.74
N GLY A 122 -1.62 1.15 13.13
CA GLY A 122 -1.82 2.59 13.00
C GLY A 122 -2.02 3.03 11.54
N TYR A 123 -1.13 2.59 10.65
CA TYR A 123 -1.22 2.87 9.22
C TYR A 123 -2.45 2.26 8.56
N LEU A 124 -2.86 1.05 8.96
CA LEU A 124 -4.11 0.45 8.48
C LEU A 124 -5.32 1.33 8.83
N ALA A 125 -5.35 1.88 10.04
CA ALA A 125 -6.42 2.76 10.47
C ALA A 125 -6.39 4.11 9.73
N PHE A 126 -5.21 4.69 9.46
CA PHE A 126 -5.10 5.87 8.58
C PHE A 126 -5.51 5.58 7.13
N ALA A 127 -5.35 4.35 6.66
CA ALA A 127 -5.78 3.92 5.33
C ALA A 127 -7.32 3.81 5.21
N CYS A 128 -8.06 3.86 6.31
CA CYS A 128 -9.52 3.91 6.35
C CYS A 128 -10.05 5.35 6.24
N ASP A 129 -9.55 6.09 5.24
CA ASP A 129 -9.96 7.46 4.95
C ASP A 129 -11.02 7.40 3.84
N GLU A 130 -12.23 7.91 4.06
CA GLU A 130 -13.31 7.93 3.05
C GLU A 130 -13.37 9.25 2.28
N GLU A 131 -12.76 10.31 2.80
CA GLU A 131 -12.83 11.67 2.23
C GLU A 131 -11.70 11.95 1.23
N ALA A 132 -10.60 11.20 1.32
CA ALA A 132 -9.50 11.29 0.35
C ALA A 132 -9.93 10.90 -1.07
N ASP A 133 -9.55 11.71 -2.07
CA ASP A 133 -9.64 11.31 -3.47
C ASP A 133 -8.63 10.17 -3.79
N ASP A 134 -8.88 9.43 -4.86
CA ASP A 134 -8.09 8.23 -5.20
C ASP A 134 -6.62 8.54 -5.50
N GLY A 135 -6.32 9.70 -6.10
CA GLY A 135 -4.95 10.11 -6.41
C GLY A 135 -4.16 10.46 -5.15
N PHE A 136 -4.77 11.26 -4.27
CA PHE A 136 -4.19 11.61 -2.98
C PHE A 136 -4.01 10.38 -2.07
N TYR A 137 -5.00 9.49 -2.05
CA TYR A 137 -4.95 8.24 -1.29
C TYR A 137 -3.80 7.33 -1.75
N ALA A 138 -3.66 7.13 -3.07
CA ALA A 138 -2.58 6.35 -3.65
C ALA A 138 -1.20 6.96 -3.36
N HIS A 139 -1.09 8.28 -3.35
CA HIS A 139 0.16 8.98 -3.06
C HIS A 139 0.57 8.87 -1.57
N ARG A 140 -0.37 9.02 -0.63
CA ARG A 140 -0.09 8.81 0.80
C ARG A 140 0.25 7.37 1.14
N ALA A 141 -0.38 6.41 0.45
CA ALA A 141 -0.08 5.00 0.51
C ALA A 141 -0.03 4.39 1.94
N TYR A 142 -0.88 4.84 2.86
CA TYR A 142 -0.91 4.30 4.23
C TYR A 142 -1.14 2.78 4.26
N ALA A 143 -1.92 2.23 3.33
CA ALA A 143 -2.08 0.79 3.20
C ALA A 143 -0.76 0.08 2.84
N ALA A 144 0.09 0.68 1.99
CA ALA A 144 1.40 0.12 1.66
C ALA A 144 2.35 0.21 2.86
N ALA A 145 2.36 1.35 3.56
CA ALA A 145 3.13 1.53 4.79
C ALA A 145 2.73 0.51 5.87
N ALA A 146 1.43 0.24 6.02
CA ALA A 146 0.93 -0.80 6.91
C ALA A 146 1.42 -2.20 6.51
N ALA A 147 1.36 -2.54 5.22
CA ALA A 147 1.87 -3.81 4.71
C ALA A 147 3.38 -3.99 4.93
N ALA A 148 4.18 -2.93 4.72
CA ALA A 148 5.62 -2.95 4.98
C ALA A 148 5.91 -3.23 6.46
N GLN A 149 5.24 -2.51 7.38
CA GLN A 149 5.43 -2.69 8.82
C GLN A 149 4.95 -4.07 9.30
N ALA A 150 3.85 -4.58 8.76
CA ALA A 150 3.39 -5.94 9.08
C ALA A 150 4.36 -7.02 8.58
N ALA A 151 4.96 -6.83 7.39
CA ALA A 151 5.97 -7.74 6.88
C ALA A 151 7.24 -7.76 7.74
N ILE A 152 7.66 -6.60 8.25
CA ILE A 152 8.77 -6.48 9.23
C ILE A 152 8.42 -7.25 10.52
N ALA A 153 7.23 -7.05 11.07
CA ALA A 153 6.79 -7.71 12.30
C ALA A 153 6.72 -9.24 12.17
N LEU A 154 6.32 -9.75 11.00
CA LEU A 154 6.20 -11.18 10.72
C LEU A 154 7.53 -11.85 10.34
N GLU A 155 8.53 -11.09 9.89
CA GLU A 155 9.78 -11.59 9.33
C GLU A 155 9.59 -12.60 8.18
N ALA A 156 8.46 -12.48 7.47
CA ALA A 156 8.04 -13.42 6.44
C ALA A 156 7.58 -12.65 5.19
N PRO A 157 8.50 -11.99 4.45
CA PRO A 157 8.14 -11.10 3.35
C PRO A 157 7.37 -11.81 2.22
N THR A 158 7.73 -13.05 1.90
CA THR A 158 7.02 -13.86 0.88
C THR A 158 5.60 -14.21 1.33
N LEU A 159 5.42 -14.64 2.58
CA LEU A 159 4.09 -14.90 3.15
C LEU A 159 3.23 -13.63 3.13
N ALA A 160 3.82 -12.48 3.48
CA ALA A 160 3.12 -11.21 3.44
C ALA A 160 2.65 -10.85 2.02
N ALA A 161 3.50 -11.06 1.02
CA ALA A 161 3.13 -10.85 -0.39
C ALA A 161 2.01 -11.81 -0.83
N ASP A 162 2.05 -13.07 -0.42
CA ASP A 162 1.03 -14.07 -0.76
C ASP A 162 -0.34 -13.74 -0.15
N VAL A 163 -0.37 -13.22 1.08
CA VAL A 163 -1.61 -12.70 1.68
C VAL A 163 -2.20 -11.61 0.80
N ILE A 164 -1.42 -10.60 0.38
CA ILE A 164 -1.92 -9.53 -0.50
C ILE A 164 -2.46 -10.10 -1.82
N ARG A 165 -1.75 -11.05 -2.45
CA ARG A 165 -2.21 -11.68 -3.71
C ARG A 165 -3.52 -12.45 -3.56
N SER A 166 -3.77 -13.06 -2.40
CA SER A 166 -4.97 -13.85 -2.17
C SER A 166 -6.24 -13.00 -2.12
N TYR A 167 -6.11 -11.73 -1.72
CA TYR A 167 -7.22 -10.78 -1.62
C TYR A 167 -7.27 -9.75 -2.75
N VAL A 168 -6.12 -9.46 -3.37
CA VAL A 168 -6.00 -8.59 -4.55
C VAL A 168 -5.51 -9.44 -5.73
N PRO A 169 -6.41 -10.03 -6.52
CA PRO A 169 -6.00 -10.82 -7.68
C PRO A 169 -5.44 -9.89 -8.76
N ILE A 170 -4.42 -10.37 -9.48
CA ILE A 170 -3.81 -9.64 -10.61
C ILE A 170 -4.83 -9.25 -11.69
N SER A 171 -5.90 -10.04 -11.87
CA SER A 171 -6.98 -9.72 -12.79
C SER A 171 -7.67 -8.39 -12.45
N ALA A 172 -7.86 -8.08 -11.16
CA ALA A 172 -8.44 -6.81 -10.72
C ALA A 172 -7.51 -5.64 -11.05
N VAL A 173 -6.19 -5.81 -10.88
CA VAL A 173 -5.19 -4.80 -11.22
C VAL A 173 -5.19 -4.54 -12.74
N LEU A 174 -5.15 -5.60 -13.54
CA LEU A 174 -5.14 -5.51 -15.01
C LEU A 174 -6.43 -4.89 -15.57
N GLN A 175 -7.57 -5.29 -15.01
CA GLN A 175 -8.86 -4.72 -15.39
C GLN A 175 -8.84 -3.19 -15.22
N ARG A 176 -8.39 -2.70 -14.06
CA ARG A 176 -8.37 -1.27 -13.79
C ARG A 176 -7.41 -0.50 -14.68
N ILE A 177 -6.23 -1.07 -14.98
CA ILE A 177 -5.30 -0.47 -15.94
C ILE A 177 -5.91 -0.41 -17.35
N SER A 178 -6.67 -1.43 -17.76
CA SER A 178 -7.32 -1.47 -19.09
C SER A 178 -8.45 -0.44 -19.26
N GLU A 179 -9.06 -0.01 -18.16
CA GLU A 179 -10.12 1.00 -18.14
C GLU A 179 -9.57 2.43 -18.15
N TRP A 180 -8.25 2.63 -18.12
CA TRP A 180 -7.68 3.96 -18.16
C TRP A 180 -7.89 4.60 -19.53
N PRO A 181 -8.23 5.89 -19.58
CA PRO A 181 -8.33 6.59 -20.85
C PRO A 181 -6.99 6.51 -21.57
N GLU A 182 -7.01 6.13 -22.85
CA GLU A 182 -5.82 6.24 -23.69
C GLU A 182 -5.36 7.70 -23.66
N PRO A 183 -4.04 7.96 -23.49
CA PRO A 183 -3.54 9.31 -23.58
C PRO A 183 -3.89 9.86 -24.97
N LEU A 184 -4.49 11.05 -24.99
CA LEU A 184 -4.87 11.71 -26.23
C LEU A 184 -3.66 11.76 -27.19
N PRO A 185 -3.81 11.38 -28.47
CA PRO A 185 -2.73 11.45 -29.43
C PRO A 185 -2.21 12.89 -29.52
N GLY A 186 -0.94 13.10 -29.19
CA GLY A 186 -0.28 14.43 -29.19
C GLY A 186 -0.01 15.03 -27.80
N HIS A 187 -0.60 14.48 -26.73
CA HIS A 187 -0.18 14.75 -25.35
C HIS A 187 0.66 13.59 -24.85
N GLY A 188 1.85 13.43 -25.44
CA GLY A 188 2.92 12.71 -24.76
C GLY A 188 3.13 13.42 -23.42
N PHE A 189 2.80 12.76 -22.32
CA PHE A 189 3.25 13.19 -21.01
C PHE A 189 4.76 13.43 -21.12
N PRO A 190 5.27 14.59 -20.70
CA PRO A 190 6.70 14.86 -20.80
C PRO A 190 7.44 13.67 -20.21
N ASP A 191 8.38 13.13 -20.98
CA ASP A 191 9.31 12.16 -20.43
C ASP A 191 9.99 12.80 -19.21
N PRO A 192 10.35 12.01 -18.19
CA PRO A 192 11.06 12.55 -17.04
C PRO A 192 12.25 13.30 -17.60
N ILE A 193 12.27 14.62 -17.35
CA ILE A 193 13.21 15.58 -17.90
C ILE A 193 14.59 14.93 -17.86
N GLU A 194 15.15 14.60 -19.04
CA GLU A 194 16.58 14.40 -19.17
C GLU A 194 17.20 15.65 -18.54
N SER A 195 17.90 15.43 -17.43
CA SER A 195 18.52 16.46 -16.62
C SER A 195 19.25 17.44 -17.53
N THR A 196 18.64 18.58 -17.81
CA THR A 196 19.35 19.71 -18.38
C THR A 196 20.40 20.10 -17.34
N PRO A 197 21.69 20.14 -17.69
CA PRO A 197 22.72 20.54 -16.74
C PRO A 197 22.38 21.94 -16.24
N ASN A 198 22.33 22.08 -14.91
CA ASN A 198 22.03 23.32 -14.22
C ASN A 198 23.02 24.41 -14.68
N PRO A 199 22.57 25.49 -15.35
CA PRO A 199 23.46 26.55 -15.83
C PRO A 199 24.06 27.41 -14.71
N PHE A 200 23.70 27.14 -13.45
CA PHE A 200 24.18 27.87 -12.28
C PHE A 200 25.19 27.11 -11.42
N VAL A 201 25.66 25.93 -11.84
CA VAL A 201 26.86 25.32 -11.26
C VAL A 201 28.05 25.72 -12.14
N ARG A 202 28.75 26.78 -11.72
CA ARG A 202 30.11 27.09 -12.16
C ARG A 202 31.09 26.67 -11.09
#